data_AF-A0A0J7MSJ4-F1
#
_entry.id   AF-A0A0J7MSJ4-F1
#
_cell.length_a   1.000
_cell.length_b   1.000
_cell.length_c   1.000
_cell.angle_alpha   90.00
_cell.angle_beta   90.00
_cell.angle_gamma   90.00
#
_symmetry.space_group_name_H-M   'P 1'
#
loop_
_entity.id
_entity.type
_entity.pdbx_description
1 polymer ?
#
loop_
_entity_poly.entity_id
_entity_poly.type
_entity_poly.pdbx_seq_one_letter_code
_entity_poly.pdbx_strand_id
1 'polypeptide(L)'
;MPERPQWQARQLHLDNAELVRLLRLFIEQGIEQLRLTGGEPLLRPDLVPLLEDLQALRPLGLQRISMTSNASRLAPQAKALAAAGLDDLNISLDCLDPALFQRLTGQPIAPVLTGIEAARAAGLSVKINTVLVRGYNETSILPLLDWAMREALELRFIEYMPLDAPGRWQPESVFTEDELIAQIATSHQIQRLPRHSDPATPWQVDGYYRLGVISTVSKPFCASCDRLRITADGTLYTCLFSAQGT
;
A
#
# COMPACT_ATOMS: atom_id res chain seq x y z
N MET A 1 8.65 -8.60 3.57
CA MET A 1 9.94 -8.25 2.96
C MET A 1 10.85 -9.47 2.96
N PRO A 2 11.68 -9.71 1.93
CA PRO A 2 12.61 -10.83 1.95
C PRO A 2 13.59 -10.68 3.11
N GLU A 3 13.88 -11.79 3.82
CA GLU A 3 14.83 -11.82 4.94
C GLU A 3 16.24 -11.37 4.54
N ARG A 4 16.55 -11.39 3.23
CA ARG A 4 17.81 -10.91 2.65
C ARG A 4 17.52 -10.15 1.35
N PRO A 5 17.35 -8.82 1.38
CA PRO A 5 17.16 -8.06 0.15
C PRO A 5 18.44 -8.11 -0.69
N GLN A 6 18.33 -8.58 -1.93
CA GLN A 6 19.39 -8.42 -2.94
C GLN A 6 19.20 -7.06 -3.61
N TRP A 7 20.13 -6.15 -3.38
CA TRP A 7 20.14 -4.85 -4.02
C TRP A 7 20.65 -4.99 -5.45
N GLN A 8 19.83 -4.60 -6.43
CA GLN A 8 20.28 -4.51 -7.82
C GLN A 8 21.24 -3.34 -8.00
N ALA A 9 22.15 -3.45 -8.97
CA ALA A 9 23.08 -2.38 -9.30
C ALA A 9 22.31 -1.15 -9.82
N ARG A 10 22.66 0.04 -9.32
CA ARG A 10 22.00 1.31 -9.66
C ARG A 10 21.92 1.59 -11.16
N GLN A 11 22.84 1.04 -11.96
CA GLN A 11 22.90 1.17 -13.42
C GLN A 11 21.76 0.45 -14.16
N LEU A 12 21.01 -0.42 -13.48
CA LEU A 12 19.86 -1.12 -14.05
C LEU A 12 18.54 -0.41 -13.79
N HIS A 13 18.53 0.70 -13.04
CA HIS A 13 17.29 1.42 -12.74
C HIS A 13 17.04 2.54 -13.75
N LEU A 14 15.77 2.74 -14.11
CA LEU A 14 15.35 3.91 -14.87
C LEU A 14 15.71 5.20 -14.11
N ASP A 15 16.38 6.12 -14.80
CA ASP A 15 16.57 7.47 -14.30
C ASP A 15 15.25 8.26 -14.34
N ASN A 16 15.24 9.45 -13.72
CA ASN A 16 14.01 10.26 -13.67
C ASN A 16 13.54 10.69 -15.06
N ALA A 17 14.45 11.03 -15.99
CA ALA A 17 14.07 11.48 -17.32
C ALA A 17 13.46 10.35 -18.15
N GLU A 18 14.03 9.14 -18.07
CA GLU A 18 13.50 7.94 -18.70
C GLU A 18 12.13 7.58 -18.13
N LEU A 19 11.99 7.61 -16.81
CA LEU A 19 10.73 7.31 -16.12
C LEU A 19 9.63 8.31 -16.48
N VAL A 20 9.93 9.62 -16.44
CA VAL A 20 8.97 10.68 -16.81
C VAL A 20 8.57 10.56 -18.27
N ARG A 21 9.52 10.28 -19.18
CA ARG A 21 9.22 10.05 -20.60
C ARG A 21 8.29 8.86 -20.79
N LEU A 22 8.53 7.75 -20.08
CA LEU A 22 7.70 6.55 -20.17
C LEU A 22 6.29 6.81 -19.61
N LEU A 23 6.19 7.42 -18.42
CA LEU A 23 4.91 7.72 -17.78
C LEU A 23 4.06 8.69 -18.58
N ARG A 24 4.69 9.67 -19.24
CA ARG A 24 4.01 10.57 -20.16
C ARG A 24 3.24 9.80 -21.24
N LEU A 25 3.88 8.80 -21.87
CA LEU A 25 3.22 7.98 -22.90
C LEU A 25 2.00 7.26 -22.34
N PHE A 26 2.08 6.69 -21.13
CA PHE A 26 0.93 6.03 -20.50
C PHE A 26 -0.20 7.00 -20.15
N ILE A 27 0.13 8.19 -19.66
CA ILE A 27 -0.86 9.21 -19.31
C ILE A 27 -1.57 9.73 -20.56
N GLU A 28 -0.85 9.94 -21.66
CA GLU A 28 -1.45 10.27 -22.97
C GLU A 28 -2.36 9.16 -23.52
N GLN A 29 -2.22 7.92 -23.02
CA GLN A 29 -3.13 6.80 -23.33
C GLN A 29 -4.26 6.61 -22.29
N GLY A 30 -4.41 7.53 -21.34
CA GLY A 30 -5.53 7.55 -20.39
C GLY A 30 -5.22 7.06 -18.98
N ILE A 31 -3.96 6.82 -18.62
CA ILE A 31 -3.59 6.58 -17.21
C ILE A 31 -3.70 7.89 -16.43
N GLU A 32 -4.56 7.91 -15.42
CA GLU A 32 -4.81 9.11 -14.61
C GLU A 32 -4.14 9.06 -13.22
N GLN A 33 -3.66 7.88 -12.80
CA GLN A 33 -3.16 7.65 -11.44
C GLN A 33 -1.83 6.92 -11.43
N LEU A 34 -0.89 7.43 -10.65
CA LEU A 34 0.39 6.81 -10.38
C LEU A 34 0.46 6.32 -8.93
N ARG A 35 1.07 5.16 -8.74
CA ARG A 35 1.38 4.60 -7.43
C ARG A 35 2.86 4.28 -7.35
N LEU A 36 3.60 5.08 -6.59
CA LEU A 36 5.01 4.88 -6.31
C LEU A 36 5.15 3.75 -5.28
N THR A 37 5.92 2.73 -5.65
CA THR A 37 6.18 1.53 -4.84
C THR A 37 7.64 1.08 -5.03
N GLY A 38 7.95 -0.19 -4.76
CA GLY A 38 9.25 -0.82 -4.93
C GLY A 38 9.50 -1.76 -3.75
N GLY A 39 10.76 -1.92 -3.36
CA GLY A 39 11.09 -2.43 -2.01
C GLY A 39 10.58 -1.44 -0.96
N GLU A 40 11.28 -0.32 -0.79
CA GLU A 40 10.83 0.82 0.02
C GLU A 40 11.15 2.14 -0.72
N PRO A 41 10.14 2.90 -1.20
CA PRO A 41 10.36 4.11 -1.99
C PRO A 41 11.21 5.17 -1.28
N LEU A 42 11.10 5.29 0.04
CA LEU A 42 11.85 6.27 0.84
C LEU A 42 13.37 6.04 0.86
N LEU A 43 13.84 4.94 0.25
CA LEU A 43 15.26 4.66 0.02
C LEU A 43 15.79 5.25 -1.29
N ARG A 44 14.90 5.71 -2.18
CA ARG A 44 15.29 6.34 -3.45
C ARG A 44 15.77 7.78 -3.19
N PRO A 45 17.07 8.10 -3.43
CA PRO A 45 17.64 9.40 -3.05
C PRO A 45 17.03 10.61 -3.78
N ASP A 46 16.53 10.40 -4.99
CA ASP A 46 15.96 11.39 -5.89
C ASP A 46 14.42 11.34 -5.96
N LEU A 47 13.77 10.79 -4.92
CA LEU A 47 12.31 10.67 -4.85
C LEU A 47 11.61 12.04 -4.89
N VAL A 48 12.12 13.03 -4.17
CA VAL A 48 11.54 14.38 -4.14
C VAL A 48 11.68 15.05 -5.52
N PRO A 49 12.88 15.13 -6.14
CA PRO A 49 13.01 15.59 -7.52
C PRO A 49 12.11 14.85 -8.52
N LEU A 50 11.98 13.52 -8.39
CA LEU A 50 11.09 12.74 -9.24
C LEU A 50 9.63 13.21 -9.10
N LEU A 51 9.14 13.42 -7.88
CA LEU A 51 7.78 13.91 -7.65
C LEU A 51 7.55 15.29 -8.27
N GLU A 52 8.55 16.18 -8.19
CA GLU A 52 8.53 17.51 -8.83
C GLU A 52 8.44 17.37 -10.36
N ASP A 53 9.26 16.51 -10.98
CA ASP A 53 9.22 16.24 -12.41
C ASP A 53 7.86 15.68 -12.86
N LEU A 54 7.24 14.81 -12.05
CA LEU A 54 5.92 14.23 -12.35
C LEU A 54 4.80 15.28 -12.34
N GLN A 55 4.97 16.42 -11.68
CA GLN A 55 3.95 17.49 -11.70
C GLN A 55 3.74 18.03 -13.13
N ALA A 56 4.77 18.00 -13.97
CA ALA A 56 4.67 18.41 -15.37
C ALA A 56 3.70 17.55 -16.19
N LEU A 57 3.31 16.38 -15.68
CA LEU A 57 2.37 15.47 -16.34
C LEU A 57 0.90 15.73 -15.94
N ARG A 58 0.63 16.53 -14.91
CA ARG A 58 -0.75 16.89 -14.50
C ARG A 58 -1.56 17.54 -15.63
N PRO A 59 -1.02 18.51 -16.40
CA PRO A 59 -1.73 19.07 -17.55
C PRO A 59 -2.08 18.06 -18.65
N LEU A 60 -1.42 16.90 -18.68
CA LEU A 60 -1.65 15.83 -19.66
C LEU A 60 -2.70 14.82 -19.20
N GLY A 61 -3.26 14.97 -18.00
CA GLY A 61 -4.31 14.10 -17.46
C GLY A 61 -3.94 13.34 -16.18
N LEU A 62 -2.72 13.52 -15.65
CA LEU A 62 -2.38 12.94 -14.35
C LEU A 62 -3.16 13.62 -13.22
N GLN A 63 -4.04 12.86 -12.57
CA GLN A 63 -4.89 13.35 -11.50
C GLN A 63 -4.33 13.07 -10.11
N ARG A 64 -3.61 11.95 -9.93
CA ARG A 64 -3.21 11.49 -8.59
C ARG A 64 -1.86 10.77 -8.58
N ILE A 65 -1.01 11.12 -7.62
CA ILE A 65 0.25 10.45 -7.28
C ILE A 65 0.15 9.97 -5.84
N SER A 66 0.09 8.65 -5.67
CA SER A 66 0.08 7.98 -4.37
C SER A 66 1.40 7.25 -4.14
N MET A 67 1.75 7.00 -2.88
CA MET A 67 2.92 6.18 -2.53
C MET A 67 2.56 5.11 -1.51
N THR A 68 3.14 3.91 -1.64
CA THR A 68 3.06 2.85 -0.64
C THR A 68 4.41 2.70 0.09
N SER A 69 4.43 2.75 1.42
CA SER A 69 5.66 2.73 2.22
C SER A 69 5.48 2.02 3.56
N ASN A 70 6.55 1.49 4.15
CA ASN A 70 6.58 1.04 5.53
C ASN A 70 6.69 2.20 6.55
N ALA A 71 6.82 3.43 6.06
CA ALA A 71 6.89 4.69 6.82
C ALA A 71 8.03 4.85 7.83
N SER A 72 8.94 3.87 7.98
CA SER A 72 10.03 3.92 8.95
C SER A 72 11.00 5.10 8.77
N ARG A 73 11.10 5.64 7.56
CA ARG A 73 11.94 6.81 7.19
C ARG A 73 11.13 8.03 6.75
N LEU A 74 9.82 8.02 7.03
CA LEU A 74 8.89 9.01 6.47
C LEU A 74 8.99 10.35 7.20
N ALA A 75 9.16 10.32 8.53
CA ALA A 75 9.15 11.53 9.36
C ALA A 75 10.07 12.67 8.84
N PRO A 76 11.35 12.43 8.53
CA PRO A 76 12.22 13.50 8.03
C PRO A 76 11.87 13.98 6.60
N GLN A 77 11.09 13.21 5.83
CA GLN A 77 10.81 13.47 4.41
C GLN A 77 9.38 13.98 4.16
N ALA A 78 8.46 13.78 5.11
CA ALA A 78 7.02 14.03 4.93
C ALA A 78 6.68 15.41 4.36
N LYS A 79 7.29 16.48 4.90
CA LYS A 79 7.07 17.84 4.42
C LYS A 79 7.56 18.06 3.00
N ALA A 80 8.74 17.52 2.65
CA ALA A 80 9.30 17.65 1.32
C ALA A 80 8.46 16.87 0.29
N LEU A 81 7.99 15.68 0.64
CA LEU A 81 7.11 14.87 -0.21
C LEU A 81 5.77 15.58 -0.49
N ALA A 82 5.16 16.17 0.54
CA ALA A 82 3.94 16.95 0.38
C ALA A 82 4.16 18.19 -0.51
N ALA A 83 5.25 18.94 -0.27
CA ALA A 83 5.59 20.11 -1.07
C ALA A 83 5.90 19.77 -2.53
N ALA A 84 6.45 18.58 -2.80
CA ALA A 84 6.71 18.07 -4.15
C ALA A 84 5.46 17.57 -4.89
N GLY A 85 4.29 17.59 -4.24
CA GLY A 85 3.01 17.26 -4.87
C GLY A 85 2.61 15.79 -4.80
N LEU A 86 3.07 15.05 -3.78
CA LEU A 86 2.49 13.76 -3.40
C LEU A 86 1.08 13.98 -2.83
N ASP A 87 0.08 13.23 -3.31
CA ASP A 87 -1.31 13.41 -2.89
C ASP A 87 -1.67 12.60 -1.65
N ASP A 88 -1.25 11.33 -1.60
CA ASP A 88 -1.58 10.44 -0.48
C ASP A 88 -0.60 9.27 -0.27
N LEU A 89 -0.68 8.70 0.92
CA LEU A 89 0.15 7.61 1.41
C LEU A 89 -0.68 6.39 1.78
N ASN A 90 -0.13 5.23 1.44
CA ASN A 90 -0.61 3.93 1.88
C ASN A 90 0.49 3.30 2.73
N ILE A 91 0.28 3.21 4.04
CA ILE A 91 1.28 2.76 4.99
C ILE A 91 1.01 1.31 5.36
N SER A 92 2.00 0.46 5.15
CA SER A 92 1.95 -0.95 5.58
C SER A 92 2.19 -1.03 7.09
N LEU A 93 1.19 -1.48 7.84
CA LEU A 93 1.26 -1.66 9.29
C LEU A 93 0.46 -2.90 9.70
N ASP A 94 1.15 -3.97 10.06
CA ASP A 94 0.53 -5.27 10.26
C ASP A 94 0.13 -5.58 11.72
N CYS A 95 0.58 -4.76 12.68
CA CYS A 95 0.22 -4.83 14.09
C CYS A 95 0.66 -3.57 14.84
N LEU A 96 0.08 -3.32 16.03
CA LEU A 96 0.49 -2.24 16.94
C LEU A 96 1.35 -2.71 18.11
N ASP A 97 1.33 -4.01 18.42
CA ASP A 97 2.14 -4.57 19.49
C ASP A 97 3.64 -4.50 19.11
N PRO A 98 4.49 -3.80 19.90
CA PRO A 98 5.89 -3.62 19.54
C PRO A 98 6.67 -4.92 19.41
N ALA A 99 6.36 -5.94 20.22
CA ALA A 99 7.07 -7.21 20.21
C ALA A 99 6.71 -8.04 18.96
N LEU A 100 5.43 -8.11 18.61
CA LEU A 100 4.95 -8.72 17.37
C LEU A 100 5.49 -7.97 16.15
N PHE A 101 5.47 -6.64 16.16
CA PHE A 101 5.97 -5.83 15.06
C PHE A 101 7.46 -6.06 14.82
N GLN A 102 8.26 -6.08 15.90
CA GLN A 102 9.69 -6.40 15.83
C GLN A 102 9.94 -7.82 15.32
N ARG A 103 9.11 -8.80 15.72
CA ARG A 103 9.20 -10.18 15.21
C ARG A 103 8.88 -10.29 13.72
N LEU A 104 7.86 -9.56 13.24
CA LEU A 104 7.41 -9.61 11.85
C LEU A 104 8.33 -8.84 10.89
N THR A 105 8.84 -7.70 11.32
CA THR A 105 9.55 -6.75 10.43
C THR A 105 11.05 -6.64 10.71
N GLY A 106 11.51 -7.07 11.90
CA GLY A 106 12.88 -6.85 12.36
C GLY A 106 13.18 -5.39 12.75
N GLN A 107 12.17 -4.51 12.80
CA GLN A 107 12.32 -3.09 13.09
C GLN A 107 11.40 -2.66 14.24
N PRO A 108 11.71 -1.57 14.97
CA PRO A 108 10.80 -1.02 15.95
C PRO A 108 9.63 -0.31 15.28
N ILE A 109 8.46 -0.32 15.94
CA ILE A 109 7.24 0.34 15.44
C ILE A 109 7.27 1.87 15.58
N ALA A 110 8.02 2.40 16.56
CA ALA A 110 7.98 3.82 16.89
C ALA A 110 8.30 4.78 15.72
N PRO A 111 9.31 4.51 14.85
CA PRO A 111 9.55 5.31 13.66
C PRO A 111 8.38 5.32 12.67
N VAL A 112 7.62 4.21 12.57
CA VAL A 112 6.44 4.10 11.69
C VAL A 112 5.33 5.01 12.17
N LEU A 113 4.99 4.95 13.46
CA LEU A 113 3.97 5.83 14.06
C LEU A 113 4.39 7.31 13.98
N THR A 114 5.66 7.61 14.22
CA THR A 114 6.21 8.97 14.04
C THR A 114 6.09 9.42 12.58
N GLY A 115 6.32 8.52 11.63
CA GLY A 115 6.15 8.77 10.20
C GLY A 115 4.71 9.08 9.81
N ILE A 116 3.75 8.32 10.34
CA ILE A 116 2.30 8.55 10.14
C ILE A 116 1.93 9.94 10.63
N GLU A 117 2.31 10.31 11.85
CA GLU A 117 2.01 11.62 12.41
C GLU A 117 2.67 12.77 11.64
N ALA A 118 3.92 12.61 11.21
CA ALA A 118 4.61 13.60 10.39
C ALA A 118 3.94 13.81 9.02
N ALA A 119 3.43 12.74 8.39
CA ALA A 119 2.69 12.82 7.15
C ALA A 119 1.36 13.56 7.32
N ARG A 120 0.60 13.23 8.37
CA ARG A 120 -0.65 13.94 8.71
C ARG A 120 -0.38 15.43 8.98
N ALA A 121 0.66 15.74 9.73
CA ALA A 121 1.07 17.12 10.03
C ALA A 121 1.53 17.89 8.77
N ALA A 122 2.01 17.18 7.74
CA ALA A 122 2.34 17.75 6.43
C ALA A 122 1.11 17.90 5.51
N GLY A 123 -0.09 17.50 5.96
CA GLY A 123 -1.33 17.59 5.19
C GLY A 123 -1.58 16.43 4.24
N LEU A 124 -0.77 15.36 4.31
CA LEU A 124 -0.97 14.17 3.47
C LEU A 124 -2.09 13.29 4.03
N SER A 125 -2.96 12.82 3.15
CA SER A 125 -3.93 11.77 3.48
C SER A 125 -3.20 10.44 3.68
N VAL A 126 -3.47 9.75 4.78
CA VAL A 126 -2.84 8.48 5.14
C VAL A 126 -3.89 7.38 5.22
N LYS A 127 -3.64 6.29 4.51
CA LYS A 127 -4.38 5.03 4.61
C LYS A 127 -3.47 3.96 5.19
N ILE A 128 -4.00 3.11 6.05
CA ILE A 128 -3.30 1.98 6.65
C ILE A 128 -3.70 0.71 5.93
N ASN A 129 -2.72 -0.05 5.47
CA ASN A 129 -2.91 -1.37 4.88
C ASN A 129 -2.30 -2.43 5.79
N THR A 130 -3.10 -3.43 6.15
CA THR A 130 -2.69 -4.56 6.98
C THR A 130 -2.90 -5.84 6.19
N VAL A 131 -1.84 -6.60 5.96
CA VAL A 131 -1.95 -7.94 5.38
C VAL A 131 -2.18 -8.94 6.51
N LEU A 132 -3.28 -9.69 6.46
CA LEU A 132 -3.62 -10.68 7.47
C LEU A 132 -3.10 -12.06 7.06
N VAL A 133 -2.27 -12.65 7.92
CA VAL A 133 -1.73 -14.00 7.77
C VAL A 133 -2.16 -14.81 8.98
N ARG A 134 -2.85 -15.93 8.75
CA ARG A 134 -3.30 -16.82 9.82
C ARG A 134 -2.11 -17.38 10.59
N GLY A 135 -2.20 -17.36 11.93
CA GLY A 135 -1.17 -17.82 12.85
C GLY A 135 -0.08 -16.78 13.12
N TYR A 136 -0.19 -15.57 12.57
CA TYR A 136 0.83 -14.53 12.70
C TYR A 136 0.29 -13.25 13.33
N ASN A 137 -0.76 -12.66 12.77
CA ASN A 137 -1.21 -11.32 13.17
C ASN A 137 -2.73 -11.14 13.26
N GLU A 138 -3.53 -12.19 13.22
CA GLU A 138 -5.00 -12.11 13.41
C GLU A 138 -5.40 -11.51 14.76
N THR A 139 -4.54 -11.64 15.78
CA THR A 139 -4.74 -11.00 17.10
C THR A 139 -4.67 -9.47 17.03
N SER A 140 -4.13 -8.92 15.93
CA SER A 140 -4.01 -7.47 15.72
C SER A 140 -5.24 -6.84 15.10
N ILE A 141 -6.24 -7.62 14.65
CA ILE A 141 -7.43 -7.12 13.95
C ILE A 141 -8.19 -6.08 14.77
N LEU A 142 -8.67 -6.44 15.97
CA LEU A 142 -9.44 -5.52 16.81
C LEU A 142 -8.58 -4.34 17.31
N PRO A 143 -7.34 -4.55 17.83
CA PRO A 143 -6.49 -3.43 18.24
C PRO A 143 -6.19 -2.42 17.12
N LEU A 144 -5.96 -2.89 15.88
CA LEU A 144 -5.73 -2.00 14.73
C LEU A 144 -7.01 -1.25 14.35
N LEU A 145 -8.15 -1.94 14.34
CA LEU A 145 -9.45 -1.32 14.03
C LEU A 145 -9.76 -0.20 15.03
N ASP A 146 -9.70 -0.50 16.33
CA ASP A 146 -9.96 0.47 17.41
C ASP A 146 -9.04 1.68 17.34
N TRP A 147 -7.75 1.43 17.09
CA TRP A 147 -6.77 2.49 16.92
C TRP A 147 -7.05 3.34 15.69
N ALA A 148 -7.31 2.73 14.53
CA ALA A 148 -7.56 3.47 13.30
C ALA A 148 -8.87 4.29 13.39
N MET A 149 -9.89 3.76 14.06
CA MET A 149 -11.13 4.47 14.38
C MET A 149 -10.86 5.72 15.24
N ARG A 150 -10.09 5.57 16.32
CA ARG A 150 -9.72 6.67 17.22
C ARG A 150 -8.88 7.74 16.53
N GLU A 151 -7.93 7.32 15.69
CA GLU A 151 -7.05 8.24 14.96
C GLU A 151 -7.70 8.84 13.71
N ALA A 152 -8.92 8.42 13.36
CA ALA A 152 -9.62 8.77 12.13
C ALA A 152 -8.79 8.46 10.85
N LEU A 153 -8.09 7.32 10.86
CA LEU A 153 -7.32 6.81 9.72
C LEU A 153 -8.16 5.79 8.95
N GLU A 154 -8.11 5.82 7.61
CA GLU A 154 -8.72 4.76 6.80
C GLU A 154 -7.88 3.48 6.94
N LEU A 155 -8.50 2.39 7.39
CA LEU A 155 -7.88 1.08 7.52
C LEU A 155 -8.36 0.14 6.41
N ARG A 156 -7.44 -0.64 5.87
CA ARG A 156 -7.73 -1.71 4.91
C ARG A 156 -7.07 -3.00 5.37
N PHE A 157 -7.88 -4.04 5.54
CA PHE A 157 -7.36 -5.40 5.70
C PHE A 157 -7.26 -6.07 4.33
N ILE A 158 -6.17 -6.82 4.12
CA ILE A 158 -5.83 -7.47 2.86
C ILE A 158 -5.59 -8.94 3.13
N GLU A 159 -6.26 -9.80 2.38
CA GLU A 159 -5.98 -11.24 2.43
C GLU A 159 -4.55 -11.51 1.97
N TYR A 160 -3.82 -12.29 2.75
CA TYR A 160 -2.47 -12.70 2.39
C TYR A 160 -2.44 -13.47 1.07
N MET A 161 -1.54 -13.03 0.20
CA MET A 161 -1.24 -13.71 -1.04
C MET A 161 0.27 -13.65 -1.31
N PRO A 162 0.94 -14.79 -1.53
CA PRO A 162 2.37 -14.83 -1.77
C PRO A 162 2.67 -14.49 -3.22
N LEU A 163 3.11 -13.26 -3.46
CA LEU A 163 3.55 -12.79 -4.76
C LEU A 163 4.97 -13.28 -5.13
N ASP A 164 5.85 -13.41 -4.13
CA ASP A 164 7.31 -13.53 -4.36
C ASP A 164 7.91 -14.91 -4.01
N ALA A 165 7.07 -15.88 -3.63
CA ALA A 165 7.53 -17.20 -3.20
C ALA A 165 6.61 -18.32 -3.70
N PRO A 166 6.60 -18.61 -5.01
CA PRO A 166 5.86 -19.76 -5.55
C PRO A 166 6.29 -21.04 -4.79
N GLY A 167 5.34 -21.68 -4.11
CA GLY A 167 5.55 -22.88 -3.30
C GLY A 167 5.54 -22.70 -1.77
N ARG A 168 5.55 -21.47 -1.24
CA ARG A 168 5.30 -21.19 0.20
C ARG A 168 3.84 -20.89 0.53
N TRP A 169 2.97 -20.91 -0.49
CA TRP A 169 1.54 -20.71 -0.30
C TRP A 169 0.90 -21.96 0.30
N GLN A 170 0.22 -21.77 1.41
CA GLN A 170 -0.71 -22.74 1.97
C GLN A 170 -2.08 -22.05 2.04
N PRO A 171 -3.14 -22.60 1.42
CA PRO A 171 -4.50 -22.09 1.57
C PRO A 171 -4.86 -21.81 3.04
N GLU A 172 -4.31 -22.63 3.94
CA GLU A 172 -4.49 -22.56 5.39
C GLU A 172 -3.93 -21.27 6.00
N SER A 173 -2.96 -20.61 5.35
CA SER A 173 -2.40 -19.33 5.80
C SER A 173 -3.30 -18.13 5.49
N VAL A 174 -4.32 -18.29 4.65
CA VAL A 174 -5.25 -17.21 4.28
C VAL A 174 -6.25 -17.01 5.40
N PHE A 175 -6.33 -15.79 5.92
CA PHE A 175 -7.39 -15.34 6.82
C PHE A 175 -8.43 -14.59 5.97
N THR A 176 -9.60 -15.19 5.78
CA THR A 176 -10.55 -14.74 4.75
C THR A 176 -11.34 -13.50 5.16
N GLU A 177 -11.94 -12.81 4.17
CA GLU A 177 -12.92 -11.74 4.44
C GLU A 177 -14.01 -12.19 5.41
N ASP A 178 -14.60 -13.37 5.21
CA ASP A 178 -15.73 -13.82 6.04
C ASP A 178 -15.30 -14.05 7.51
N GLU A 179 -14.10 -14.58 7.74
CA GLU A 179 -13.53 -14.73 9.08
C GLU A 179 -13.20 -13.38 9.72
N LEU A 180 -12.67 -12.43 8.95
CA LEU A 180 -12.40 -11.07 9.41
C LEU A 180 -13.68 -10.39 9.86
N ILE A 181 -14.75 -10.47 9.07
CA ILE A 181 -16.04 -9.89 9.42
C ILE A 181 -16.61 -10.58 10.67
N ALA A 182 -16.50 -11.90 10.78
CA ALA A 182 -16.93 -12.64 11.97
C ALA A 182 -16.15 -12.21 13.22
N GLN A 183 -14.84 -12.00 13.12
CA GLN A 183 -14.02 -11.54 14.24
C GLN A 183 -14.37 -10.11 14.65
N ILE A 184 -14.55 -9.18 13.70
CA ILE A 184 -14.96 -7.80 13.99
C ILE A 184 -16.35 -7.78 14.64
N ALA A 185 -17.27 -8.63 14.18
CA ALA A 185 -18.64 -8.74 14.70
C ALA A 185 -18.72 -9.20 16.17
N THR A 186 -17.61 -9.67 16.77
CA THR A 186 -17.56 -10.00 18.21
C THR A 186 -17.61 -8.77 19.11
N SER A 187 -17.16 -7.61 18.62
CA SER A 187 -17.06 -6.36 19.39
C SER A 187 -17.72 -5.16 18.72
N HIS A 188 -17.97 -5.20 17.42
CA HIS A 188 -18.52 -4.07 16.65
C HIS A 188 -19.70 -4.47 15.78
N GLN A 189 -20.58 -3.51 15.49
CA GLN A 189 -21.54 -3.66 14.41
C GLN A 189 -20.85 -3.42 13.08
N ILE A 190 -21.01 -4.33 12.12
CA ILE A 190 -20.36 -4.22 10.81
C ILE A 190 -21.35 -4.52 9.69
N GLN A 191 -21.43 -3.62 8.70
CA GLN A 191 -22.32 -3.77 7.55
C GLN A 191 -21.61 -3.48 6.25
N ARG A 192 -21.91 -4.28 5.23
CA ARG A 192 -21.30 -4.14 3.91
C ARG A 192 -21.87 -2.93 3.18
N LEU A 193 -21.01 -2.15 2.53
CA LEU A 193 -21.41 -1.06 1.64
C LEU A 193 -21.25 -1.47 0.17
N PRO A 194 -21.95 -0.81 -0.77
CA PRO A 194 -21.76 -1.04 -2.20
C PRO A 194 -20.31 -0.82 -2.63
N ARG A 195 -19.78 -1.78 -3.40
CA ARG A 195 -18.43 -1.70 -3.99
C ARG A 195 -18.52 -1.16 -5.41
N HIS A 196 -17.60 -0.27 -5.76
CA HIS A 196 -17.42 0.25 -7.12
C HIS A 196 -16.12 -0.33 -7.73
N SER A 197 -15.31 0.47 -8.44
CA SER A 197 -14.04 0.02 -9.04
C SER A 197 -12.88 -0.13 -8.05
N ASP A 198 -13.02 0.26 -6.78
CA ASP A 198 -11.95 0.08 -5.78
C ASP A 198 -11.71 -1.43 -5.52
N PRO A 199 -10.45 -1.89 -5.48
CA PRO A 199 -10.08 -3.23 -4.99
C PRO A 199 -10.66 -3.57 -3.61
N ALA A 200 -10.82 -2.58 -2.74
CA ALA A 200 -11.39 -2.77 -1.41
C ALA A 200 -12.92 -2.78 -1.45
N THR A 201 -13.52 -3.84 -0.93
CA THR A 201 -14.93 -3.85 -0.53
C THR A 201 -15.10 -2.93 0.68
N PRO A 202 -15.91 -1.87 0.60
CA PRO A 202 -16.15 -1.00 1.75
C PRO A 202 -17.13 -1.65 2.74
N TRP A 203 -16.83 -1.50 4.01
CA TRP A 203 -17.67 -1.88 5.15
C TRP A 203 -17.84 -0.67 6.07
N GLN A 204 -18.99 -0.55 6.72
CA GLN A 204 -19.24 0.44 7.76
C GLN A 204 -19.22 -0.25 9.12
N VAL A 205 -18.41 0.27 10.03
CA VAL A 205 -18.27 -0.19 11.42
C VAL A 205 -18.91 0.83 12.34
N ASP A 206 -19.76 0.36 13.26
CA ASP A 206 -20.52 1.13 14.25
C ASP A 206 -21.28 2.33 13.69
N GLY A 207 -21.69 2.26 12.42
CA GLY A 207 -22.49 3.28 11.75
C GLY A 207 -21.73 4.51 11.26
N TYR A 208 -20.43 4.65 11.56
CA TYR A 208 -19.67 5.86 11.19
C TYR A 208 -18.31 5.58 10.53
N TYR A 209 -17.63 4.50 10.90
CA TYR A 209 -16.26 4.26 10.43
C TYR A 209 -16.27 3.45 9.14
N ARG A 210 -15.45 3.84 8.16
CA ARG A 210 -15.33 3.14 6.87
C ARG A 210 -14.07 2.26 6.86
N LEU A 211 -14.28 0.96 6.84
CA LEU A 211 -13.24 -0.06 6.72
C LEU A 211 -13.17 -0.57 5.27
N GLY A 212 -11.97 -0.79 4.74
CA GLY A 212 -11.78 -1.51 3.47
C GLY A 212 -11.37 -2.95 3.69
N VAL A 213 -11.89 -3.88 2.89
CA VAL A 213 -11.41 -5.27 2.86
C VAL A 213 -11.04 -5.66 1.44
N ILE A 214 -9.80 -6.09 1.23
CA ILE A 214 -9.26 -6.51 -0.07
C ILE A 214 -9.10 -8.03 -0.09
N SER A 215 -10.07 -8.68 -0.72
CA SER A 215 -10.18 -10.13 -0.80
C SER A 215 -9.45 -10.64 -2.03
N THR A 216 -8.13 -10.76 -1.90
CA THR A 216 -7.25 -11.13 -3.01
C THR A 216 -7.49 -12.56 -3.46
N VAL A 217 -7.85 -13.47 -2.54
CA VAL A 217 -8.00 -14.91 -2.80
C VAL A 217 -9.48 -15.31 -2.81
N SER A 218 -10.23 -14.98 -1.76
CA SER A 218 -11.59 -15.53 -1.57
C SER A 218 -12.62 -14.93 -2.52
N LYS A 219 -12.47 -13.65 -2.88
CA LYS A 219 -13.42 -12.89 -3.73
C LYS A 219 -12.66 -12.00 -4.73
N PRO A 220 -11.97 -12.60 -5.72
CA PRO A 220 -11.05 -11.90 -6.62
C PRO A 220 -11.76 -10.87 -7.51
N PHE A 221 -11.01 -9.86 -7.95
CA PHE A 221 -11.53 -8.69 -8.66
C PHE A 221 -10.81 -8.41 -9.99
N CYS A 222 -10.24 -9.45 -10.61
CA CYS A 222 -9.50 -9.30 -11.87
C CYS A 222 -10.36 -8.75 -13.02
N ALA A 223 -11.67 -9.02 -13.01
CA ALA A 223 -12.61 -8.57 -14.05
C ALA A 223 -12.73 -7.04 -14.17
N SER A 224 -12.39 -6.30 -13.11
CA SER A 224 -12.40 -4.84 -13.08
C SER A 224 -11.00 -4.24 -12.89
N CYS A 225 -9.94 -5.02 -13.09
CA CYS A 225 -8.58 -4.56 -12.88
C CYS A 225 -8.11 -3.70 -14.06
N ASP A 226 -7.63 -2.51 -13.76
CA ASP A 226 -7.22 -1.44 -14.68
C ASP A 226 -5.75 -1.04 -14.48
N ARG A 227 -4.95 -1.90 -13.85
CA ARG A 227 -3.59 -1.57 -13.38
C ARG A 227 -2.51 -2.20 -14.25
N LEU A 228 -1.48 -1.41 -14.51
CA LEU A 228 -0.19 -1.83 -15.05
C LEU A 228 0.90 -1.65 -13.99
N ARG A 229 1.96 -2.45 -14.05
CA ARG A 229 3.14 -2.32 -13.18
C ARG A 229 4.39 -2.16 -14.04
N ILE A 230 5.23 -1.20 -13.68
CA ILE A 230 6.57 -1.04 -14.23
C ILE A 230 7.56 -1.30 -13.09
N THR A 231 8.52 -2.19 -13.29
CA THR A 231 9.58 -2.47 -12.31
C THR A 231 10.67 -1.41 -12.35
N ALA A 232 11.57 -1.41 -11.36
CA ALA A 232 12.64 -0.41 -11.27
C ALA A 232 13.56 -0.39 -12.50
N ASP A 233 13.69 -1.53 -13.19
CA ASP A 233 14.46 -1.71 -14.43
C ASP A 233 13.66 -1.43 -15.72
N GLY A 234 12.43 -0.95 -15.58
CA GLY A 234 11.60 -0.55 -16.73
C GLY A 234 10.81 -1.68 -17.38
N THR A 235 10.84 -2.90 -16.85
CA THR A 235 10.04 -4.01 -17.37
C THR A 235 8.54 -3.78 -17.08
N LEU A 236 7.70 -3.89 -18.10
CA LEU A 236 6.24 -3.74 -17.99
C LEU A 236 5.57 -5.08 -17.65
N TYR A 237 4.64 -5.05 -16.71
CA TYR A 237 3.79 -6.16 -16.33
C TYR A 237 2.32 -5.73 -16.38
N THR A 238 1.49 -6.53 -17.04
CA THR A 238 0.03 -6.33 -17.08
C THR A 238 -0.70 -6.89 -15.86
N CYS A 239 0.00 -7.64 -15.03
CA CYS A 239 -0.54 -8.28 -13.85
C CYS A 239 0.55 -8.44 -12.78
N LEU A 240 0.17 -8.33 -11.51
CA LEU A 240 1.07 -8.60 -10.38
C LEU A 240 1.60 -10.04 -10.38
N PHE A 241 0.87 -10.98 -11.00
CA PHE A 241 1.21 -12.41 -11.10
C PHE A 241 1.88 -12.81 -12.41
N SER A 242 2.12 -11.87 -13.34
CA SER A 242 2.70 -12.27 -14.62
C SER A 242 4.13 -12.76 -14.41
N ALA A 243 4.39 -14.00 -14.85
CA ALA A 243 5.70 -14.65 -14.71
C ALA A 243 6.77 -13.97 -15.59
N GLN A 244 6.34 -13.30 -16.65
CA GLN A 244 7.20 -12.56 -17.57
C GLN A 244 6.61 -11.18 -17.82
N GLY A 245 7.47 -10.17 -17.86
CA GLY A 245 7.13 -8.84 -18.34
C GLY A 245 7.59 -8.63 -19.79
N THR A 246 7.28 -7.46 -20.34
CA THR A 246 7.66 -7.03 -21.70
C THR A 246 8.41 -5.72 -21.66
#